data_AF-A0A1V6K862-F1
#
_entry.id   AF-A0A1V6K862-F1
#
_cell.length_a   1.000
_cell.length_b   1.000
_cell.length_c   1.000
_cell.angle_alpha   90.00
_cell.angle_beta   90.00
_cell.angle_gamma   90.00
#
_symmetry.space_group_name_H-M   'P 1'
#
loop_
_entity.id
_entity.type
_entity.pdbx_description
1 polymer ?
#
loop_
_entity_poly.entity_id
_entity_poly.type
_entity_poly.pdbx_seq_one_letter_code
_entity_poly.pdbx_strand_id
1 'polypeptide(L)' 'MGFWTPALAKGINVPGYHLHFITSDRTAGGHLLDMTVAEGSVQLDTTANFTMVLPSRGDFLKVDLSGDLSGDLERVEK' A
#
# COMPACT_ATOMS: atom_id res chain seq x y z
N MET A 1 -6.16 7.89 -3.57
CA MET A 1 -6.57 6.52 -3.97
C MET A 1 -5.68 5.54 -3.24
N GLY A 2 -6.24 4.45 -2.70
CA GLY A 2 -5.45 3.47 -1.99
C GLY A 2 -6.32 2.42 -1.31
N PHE A 3 -5.72 1.63 -0.43
CA PHE A 3 -6.37 0.48 0.20
C PHE A 3 -6.25 0.55 1.72
N TRP A 4 -7.24 -0.04 2.39
CA TRP A 4 -7.05 -0.53 3.74
C TRP A 4 -6.77 -2.03 3.69
N THR A 5 -5.70 -2.48 4.34
CA THR A 5 -5.32 -3.89 4.38
C THR A 5 -5.44 -4.42 5.82
N PRO A 6 -6.06 -5.59 6.05
CA PRO A 6 -6.12 -6.20 7.36
C PRO A 6 -4.74 -6.65 7.85
N ALA A 7 -4.52 -6.60 9.17
CA ALA A 7 -3.24 -6.99 9.79
C ALA A 7 -2.78 -8.42 9.46
N LEU A 8 -3.73 -9.32 9.17
CA LEU A 8 -3.42 -10.71 8.78
C LEU A 8 -2.65 -10.82 7.46
N ALA A 9 -2.71 -9.80 6.59
CA ALA A 9 -2.00 -9.77 5.31
C ALA A 9 -0.64 -9.03 5.40
N LYS A 10 -0.10 -8.89 6.61
CA LYS A 10 1.27 -8.37 6.84
C LYS A 10 2.30 -9.20 6.07
N GLY A 11 3.25 -8.53 5.44
CA GLY A 11 4.29 -9.16 4.60
C GLY A 11 3.87 -9.43 3.16
N ILE A 12 2.56 -9.40 2.89
CA ILE A 12 1.99 -9.46 1.53
C ILE A 12 1.67 -8.06 1.01
N ASN A 13 1.13 -7.19 1.88
CA ASN A 13 0.79 -5.81 1.58
C ASN A 13 0.98 -4.95 2.84
N VAL A 14 0.70 -3.64 2.76
CA VAL A 14 0.86 -2.66 3.86
C VAL A 14 -0.38 -2.65 4.75
N PRO A 15 -0.31 -3.13 6.02
CA PRO A 15 -1.44 -3.10 6.93
C PRO A 15 -1.92 -1.68 7.25
N GLY A 16 -3.23 -1.51 7.43
CA GLY A 16 -3.82 -0.19 7.62
C GLY A 16 -4.02 0.54 6.29
N TYR A 17 -4.07 1.87 6.32
CA TYR A 17 -4.27 2.69 5.12
C TYR A 17 -2.94 2.93 4.40
N HIS A 18 -2.90 2.56 3.12
CA HIS A 18 -1.84 2.95 2.19
C HIS A 18 -2.49 3.77 1.08
N LEU A 19 -2.28 5.09 1.11
CA LEU A 19 -2.94 6.06 0.24
C LEU A 19 -1.93 6.81 -0.62
N HIS A 20 -2.28 7.03 -1.88
CA HIS A 20 -1.57 7.94 -2.78
C HIS A 20 -2.50 9.09 -3.18
N PHE A 21 -1.92 10.20 -3.62
CA PHE A 21 -2.66 11.34 -4.17
C PHE A 21 -2.16 11.74 -5.56
N ILE A 22 -3.01 12.47 -6.27
CA ILE A 22 -2.67 13.10 -7.56
C ILE A 22 -3.42 14.42 -7.65
N THR A 23 -2.75 15.47 -8.14
CA THR A 23 -3.40 16.77 -8.37
C THR A 23 -4.34 16.70 -9.57
N SER A 24 -5.34 17.58 -9.60
CA SER A 24 -6.36 17.61 -10.65
C SER A 24 -5.78 17.85 -12.05
N ASP A 25 -4.71 18.66 -12.12
CA ASP A 25 -3.95 18.94 -13.35
C ASP A 25 -2.89 17.88 -13.68
N ARG A 26 -2.74 16.86 -12.81
CA ARG A 26 -1.80 15.74 -12.95
C ARG A 26 -0.32 16.15 -13.02
N THR A 27 0.02 17.33 -12.53
CA THR A 27 1.41 17.80 -12.50
C THR A 27 2.17 17.33 -11.27
N ALA A 28 1.44 16.91 -10.22
CA ALA A 28 2.02 16.37 -8.99
C ALA A 28 1.20 15.21 -8.42
N GLY A 29 1.83 14.45 -7.53
CA GLY A 29 1.25 13.30 -6.85
C GLY A 29 2.30 12.58 -6.03
N GLY A 30 1.89 11.50 -5.37
CA GLY A 30 2.82 10.67 -4.62
C GLY A 30 2.16 9.82 -3.53
N HIS A 31 3.01 9.15 -2.76
CA HIS A 31 2.63 8.44 -1.55
C HIS A 31 2.27 9.45 -0.44
N LEU A 32 1.20 9.19 0.29
CA LEU A 32 0.64 10.12 1.27
C LEU A 32 1.11 9.76 2.68
N LEU A 33 1.89 10.66 3.28
CA LEU A 33 2.37 10.51 4.66
C LEU A 33 1.40 11.12 5.68
N ASP A 34 0.81 12.27 5.32
CA ASP A 34 -0.18 12.97 6.13
C ASP A 34 -1.08 13.83 5.22
N MET A 35 -2.30 14.10 5.68
CA MET A 35 -3.22 15.01 4.99
C MET A 35 -4.24 15.63 5.94
N THR A 36 -4.59 16.88 5.66
CA THR A 36 -5.78 17.53 6.23
C THR A 36 -6.74 17.86 5.09
N VAL A 37 -8.01 17.48 5.25
CA VAL A 37 -9.08 17.75 4.27
C VAL A 37 -10.07 18.71 4.89
N ALA A 38 -10.25 19.88 4.29
CA ALA A 38 -11.30 20.81 4.67
C ALA A 38 -12.67 20.31 4.19
N GLU A 39 -12.77 19.93 2.91
CA GLU A 39 -13.97 19.38 2.28
C GLU A 39 -13.58 18.33 1.23
N GLY A 40 -14.38 17.28 1.10
CA GLY A 40 -14.15 16.22 0.12
C GLY A 40 -15.22 15.14 0.16
N SER A 41 -15.27 14.31 -0.87
CA SER A 41 -16.10 13.12 -0.93
C SER A 41 -15.25 11.86 -0.77
N VAL A 42 -15.79 10.87 -0.05
CA VAL A 42 -15.15 9.56 0.13
C VAL A 42 -16.03 8.50 -0.52
N GLN A 43 -15.39 7.60 -1.25
CA GLN A 43 -16.02 6.41 -1.81
C GLN A 43 -15.23 5.19 -1.35
N LEU A 44 -15.95 4.12 -1.00
CA LEU A 44 -15.38 2.87 -0.53
C LEU A 44 -15.88 1.72 -1.39
N ASP A 45 -14.99 0.78 -1.66
CA ASP A 45 -15.32 -0.53 -2.23
C ASP A 45 -14.93 -1.60 -1.21
N THR A 46 -15.92 -2.40 -0.78
CA THR A 46 -15.68 -3.48 0.19
C THR A 46 -15.32 -4.74 -0.57
N THR A 47 -14.03 -5.03 -0.66
CA THR A 47 -13.51 -6.18 -1.40
C THR A 47 -13.14 -7.31 -0.44
N ALA A 48 -13.95 -8.38 -0.40
CA ALA A 48 -13.75 -9.50 0.51
C ALA A 48 -12.69 -10.54 0.05
N ASN A 49 -12.08 -10.34 -1.11
CA ASN A 49 -11.09 -11.23 -1.70
C ASN A 49 -9.95 -10.44 -2.33
N PHE A 50 -8.78 -11.08 -2.44
CA PHE A 50 -7.66 -10.55 -3.22
C PHE A 50 -7.02 -11.69 -4.02
N THR A 51 -6.40 -11.34 -5.14
CA THR A 51 -5.63 -12.28 -5.96
C THR A 51 -4.18 -11.85 -5.94
N MET A 52 -3.27 -12.79 -5.72
CA MET A 52 -1.83 -12.57 -5.81
C MET A 52 -1.28 -13.33 -7.01
N VAL A 53 -0.49 -12.63 -7.82
CA VAL A 53 0.30 -13.24 -8.89
C VAL A 53 1.77 -13.17 -8.48
N LEU A 54 2.38 -14.33 -8.25
CA LEU A 54 3.80 -14.40 -7.89
C LEU A 54 4.68 -14.18 -9.12
N PRO A 55 5.80 -13.43 -8.98
CA PRO A 55 6.80 -13.35 -10.03
C PRO A 55 7.35 -14.74 -10.41
N SER A 56 7.39 -15.06 -11.70
CA SER A 56 7.85 -16.36 -12.21
C SER A 56 9.32 -16.36 -12.65
N ARG A 57 10.02 -15.22 -12.52
CA ARG A 57 11.41 -15.04 -12.95
C ARG A 57 12.07 -13.88 -12.20
N GLY A 58 13.40 -13.82 -12.26
CA GLY A 58 14.21 -12.73 -11.70
C GLY A 58 14.59 -12.95 -10.24
N ASP A 59 15.09 -11.88 -9.61
CA ASP A 59 15.69 -11.93 -8.28
C ASP A 59 14.71 -12.32 -7.17
N PHE A 60 13.40 -12.14 -7.41
CA PHE A 60 12.35 -12.56 -6.48
C PHE A 60 12.39 -14.06 -6.15
N LEU A 61 12.92 -14.91 -7.05
CA LEU A 61 13.04 -16.34 -6.79
C LEU A 61 14.19 -16.71 -5.84
N LYS A 62 15.07 -15.76 -5.54
CA LYS A 62 16.29 -15.96 -4.73
C LYS A 62 16.29 -15.15 -3.44
N VAL A 63 15.39 -14.18 -3.31
CA VAL A 63 15.30 -13.34 -2.11
C VAL A 63 14.68 -14.13 -0.97
N ASP A 64 15.27 -14.02 0.21
CA ASP A 64 14.69 -14.54 1.44
C ASP A 64 13.79 -13.46 2.05
N LEU A 65 12.48 -13.74 2.09
CA LEU A 65 11.46 -12.86 2.68
C LEU A 65 10.87 -13.46 3.97
N SER A 66 11.52 -14.48 4.55
CA SER A 66 11.01 -15.18 5.75
C SER A 66 11.27 -14.42 7.07
N GLY A 67 12.12 -13.39 7.04
CA GLY A 67 12.42 -12.55 8.21
C GLY A 67 11.30 -11.57 8.58
N ASP A 68 11.41 -10.96 9.76
CA ASP A 68 10.55 -9.84 10.14
C ASP A 68 11.02 -8.55 9.47
N LEU A 69 10.30 -8.14 8.43
CA LEU A 69 10.58 -6.92 7.66
C LEU A 69 9.71 -5.72 8.10
N SER A 70 9.04 -5.81 9.26
CA SER A 70 8.06 -4.79 9.65
C SER A 70 8.65 -3.43 9.98
N GLY A 71 9.85 -3.39 10.56
CA GLY A 71 10.57 -2.14 10.78
C GLY A 71 10.99 -1.48 9.47
N ASP A 72 11.42 -2.27 8.49
CA ASP A 72 11.76 -1.74 7.15
C ASP A 72 10.54 -1.21 6.43
N LEU A 73 9.40 -1.92 6.52
CA LEU A 73 8.15 -1.49 5.92
C LEU A 73 7.67 -0.17 6.53
N GLU A 74 7.69 -0.04 7.85
CA GLU A 74 7.28 1.19 8.52
C GLU A 74 8.15 2.37 8.12
N ARG A 75 9.47 2.19 7.99
CA ARG A 75 10.41 3.25 7.59
C ARG A 75 10.22 3.73 6.14
N VAL A 76 9.62 2.91 5.28
CA VAL A 76 9.44 3.23 3.85
C VAL A 76 8.06 3.84 3.60
N GLU A 77 7.03 3.41 4.35
CA GLU A 77 5.64 3.79 4.14
C GLU A 77 5.14 4.91 5.09
N LYS A 78 5.98 5.40 6.01
CA LYS A 78 5.68 6.50 6.94
C LYS A 78 6.92 7.38 7.14
#